data_AF-A0A8S9KZ51-F1
#
_entry.id   AF-A0A8S9KZ51-F1
#
_cell.length_a   1.000
_cell.length_b   1.000
_cell.length_c   1.000
_cell.angle_alpha   90.00
_cell.angle_beta   90.00
_cell.angle_gamma   90.00
#
_symmetry.space_group_name_H-M   'P 1'
#
loop_
_entity.id
_entity.type
_entity.pdbx_description
1 polymer ?
#
loop_
_entity_poly.entity_id
_entity_poly.type
_entity_poly.pdbx_seq_one_letter_code
_entity_poly.pdbx_strand_id
1 'polypeptide(L)'
;SFIDPGKRYFGNRVITREKSPHKKTLDLISSDQRRVVIVDDNASVWPQHKPNLLQVSRYIYFRYQMTNNNSEEESYSYAEKKRDESRSNGALSNVLKLLQKAHTRFQQEEDSNDLRLLIRD
;
A
#
# COMPACT_ATOMS: atom_id res chain seq x y z
N SER A 1 -18.93 5.23 -1.24
CA SER A 1 -17.88 4.72 -0.34
C SER A 1 -17.68 5.75 0.77
N PHE A 2 -17.47 5.36 2.04
CA PHE A 2 -17.25 6.33 3.12
C PHE A 2 -16.01 7.21 2.88
N ILE A 3 -14.96 6.63 2.30
CA ILE A 3 -13.69 7.32 2.00
C ILE A 3 -13.69 8.10 0.68
N ASP A 4 -14.71 7.92 -0.16
CA ASP A 4 -14.89 8.68 -1.42
C ASP A 4 -16.39 8.77 -1.77
N PRO A 5 -17.18 9.57 -1.03
CA PRO A 5 -18.62 9.66 -1.26
C PRO A 5 -18.95 10.23 -2.65
N GLY A 6 -18.15 11.20 -3.11
CA GLY A 6 -18.32 11.88 -4.40
C GLY A 6 -17.68 11.17 -5.59
N LYS A 7 -17.07 9.98 -5.40
CA LYS A 7 -16.36 9.24 -6.45
C LYS A 7 -15.25 10.02 -7.16
N ARG A 8 -14.64 11.01 -6.49
CA ARG A 8 -13.62 11.90 -7.08
C ARG A 8 -12.29 11.16 -7.25
N TYR A 9 -11.96 10.27 -6.33
CA TYR A 9 -10.64 9.63 -6.29
C TYR A 9 -10.63 8.27 -6.98
N PHE A 10 -11.62 7.41 -6.72
CA PHE A 10 -11.64 6.05 -7.26
C PHE A 10 -12.58 5.92 -8.46
N GLY A 11 -13.64 6.71 -8.55
CA GLY A 11 -14.63 6.57 -9.61
C GLY A 11 -15.30 5.19 -9.56
N ASN A 12 -15.23 4.46 -10.67
CA ASN A 12 -15.65 3.06 -10.76
C ASN A 12 -14.47 2.06 -10.77
N ARG A 13 -13.23 2.51 -10.48
CA ARG A 13 -12.02 1.68 -10.45
C ARG A 13 -11.90 0.92 -9.12
N VAL A 14 -12.90 0.09 -8.83
CA VAL A 14 -12.98 -0.69 -7.59
C VAL A 14 -13.08 -2.16 -7.96
N ILE A 15 -12.09 -2.93 -7.54
CA ILE A 15 -12.06 -4.40 -7.69
C ILE A 15 -12.32 -4.99 -6.32
N THR A 16 -13.37 -5.78 -6.21
CA THR A 16 -13.77 -6.45 -4.96
C THR A 16 -13.43 -7.94 -5.01
N ARG A 17 -13.63 -8.64 -3.89
CA ARG A 17 -13.33 -10.08 -3.75
C ARG A 17 -14.09 -10.94 -4.77
N GLU A 18 -15.28 -10.52 -5.18
CA GLU A 18 -16.11 -11.22 -6.17
C GLU A 18 -15.43 -11.30 -7.54
N LYS A 19 -14.58 -10.31 -7.87
CA LYS A 19 -13.80 -10.27 -9.12
C LYS A 19 -12.41 -10.87 -8.99
N SER A 20 -11.85 -10.89 -7.78
CA SER A 20 -10.52 -11.44 -7.49
C SER A 20 -10.55 -12.29 -6.20
N PRO A 21 -11.09 -13.52 -6.27
CA PRO A 21 -11.22 -14.36 -5.09
C PRO A 21 -9.86 -14.95 -4.68
N HIS A 22 -9.57 -14.95 -3.38
CA HIS A 22 -8.39 -15.53 -2.72
C HIS A 22 -7.03 -14.86 -3.00
N LYS A 23 -6.73 -14.50 -4.24
CA LYS A 23 -5.49 -13.82 -4.65
C LYS A 23 -5.83 -12.58 -5.47
N LYS A 24 -4.93 -11.61 -5.43
CA LYS A 24 -5.00 -10.35 -6.20
C LYS A 24 -4.08 -10.46 -7.41
N THR A 25 -4.51 -9.89 -8.54
CA THR A 25 -3.73 -9.86 -9.78
C THR A 25 -3.93 -8.55 -10.52
N LEU A 26 -2.89 -8.10 -11.24
CA LEU A 26 -2.96 -6.97 -12.17
C LEU A 26 -3.61 -7.35 -13.50
N ASP A 27 -3.93 -8.62 -13.75
CA ASP A 27 -4.58 -9.04 -15.01
C ASP A 27 -6.00 -8.46 -15.16
N LEU A 28 -6.59 -7.99 -14.06
CA LEU A 28 -7.89 -7.32 -14.04
C LEU A 28 -7.80 -5.83 -14.40
N ILE A 29 -6.60 -5.29 -14.61
CA ILE A 29 -6.38 -3.90 -15.01
C ILE A 29 -5.74 -3.82 -16.40
N SER A 30 -6.31 -3.00 -17.28
CA SER A 30 -5.73 -2.72 -18.60
C SER A 30 -4.68 -1.62 -18.48
N SER A 31 -3.50 -1.94 -17.95
CA SER A 31 -2.40 -0.99 -17.79
C SER A 31 -1.04 -1.66 -17.92
N ASP A 32 -0.07 -0.94 -18.47
CA ASP A 32 1.33 -1.38 -18.49
C ASP A 32 1.82 -1.54 -17.03
N GLN A 33 2.17 -2.76 -16.65
CA GLN A 33 2.62 -3.09 -15.30
C GLN A 33 3.87 -2.30 -14.89
N ARG A 34 4.70 -1.82 -15.83
CA ARG A 34 5.83 -0.94 -15.53
C ARG A 34 5.40 0.40 -14.91
N ARG A 35 4.12 0.75 -15.05
CA ARG A 35 3.52 2.00 -14.57
C ARG A 35 2.58 1.80 -13.37
N VAL A 36 2.58 0.60 -12.80
CA VAL A 36 1.68 0.23 -11.69
C VAL A 36 2.49 -0.02 -10.43
N VAL A 37 2.07 0.61 -9.33
CA VAL A 37 2.58 0.33 -7.98
C VAL A 37 1.43 -0.21 -7.14
N ILE A 38 1.70 -1.27 -6.39
CA ILE A 38 0.78 -1.88 -5.44
C ILE A 38 1.24 -1.49 -4.05
N VAL A 39 0.34 -0.94 -3.23
CA VAL A 39 0.58 -0.69 -1.80
C VAL A 39 -0.34 -1.63 -1.02
N ASP A 40 0.25 -2.60 -0.32
CA ASP A 40 -0.49 -3.65 0.39
C ASP A 40 0.35 -4.18 1.56
N ASP A 41 -0.29 -4.57 2.66
CA ASP A 41 0.43 -5.13 3.82
C ASP A 41 0.73 -6.62 3.67
N ASN A 42 0.01 -7.30 2.77
CA ASN A 42 0.09 -8.76 2.63
C ASN A 42 0.67 -9.18 1.28
N ALA A 43 1.98 -9.42 1.23
CA ALA A 43 2.64 -9.92 0.01
C ALA A 43 2.11 -11.29 -0.47
N SER A 44 1.56 -12.12 0.43
CA SER A 44 1.11 -13.48 0.08
C SER A 44 -0.11 -13.49 -0.85
N VAL A 45 -0.88 -12.40 -0.92
CA VAL A 45 -2.02 -12.29 -1.84
C VAL A 45 -1.61 -11.84 -3.25
N TRP A 46 -0.34 -11.46 -3.47
CA TRP A 46 0.21 -11.03 -4.76
C TRP A 46 1.33 -11.97 -5.26
N PRO A 47 1.02 -13.24 -5.58
CA PRO A 47 2.06 -14.23 -5.90
C PRO A 47 2.84 -13.92 -7.18
N GLN A 48 2.20 -13.27 -8.17
CA GLN A 48 2.77 -13.03 -9.50
C GLN A 48 3.32 -11.60 -9.69
N HIS A 49 2.88 -10.64 -8.87
CA HIS A 49 3.15 -9.21 -9.05
C HIS A 49 4.03 -8.61 -7.94
N LYS A 50 4.85 -9.45 -7.29
CA LYS A 50 5.80 -9.00 -6.25
C LYS A 50 6.69 -7.84 -6.69
N PRO A 51 7.16 -7.75 -7.95
CA PRO A 51 7.98 -6.62 -8.36
C PRO A 51 7.30 -5.25 -8.29
N ASN A 52 5.96 -5.23 -8.36
CA ASN A 52 5.15 -4.03 -8.28
C ASN A 52 4.75 -3.67 -6.84
N LEU A 53 5.05 -4.53 -5.86
CA LEU A 53 4.58 -4.39 -4.49
C LEU A 53 5.53 -3.53 -3.65
N LEU A 54 5.03 -2.37 -3.24
CA LEU A 54 5.51 -1.64 -2.08
C LEU A 54 4.79 -2.19 -0.84
N GLN A 55 5.42 -3.14 -0.16
CA GLN A 55 4.83 -3.74 1.04
C GLN A 55 4.89 -2.77 2.22
N VAL A 56 3.75 -2.54 2.87
CA VAL A 56 3.65 -1.67 4.06
C VAL A 56 3.40 -2.49 5.32
N SER A 57 3.70 -1.92 6.48
CA SER A 57 3.31 -2.54 7.75
C SER A 57 1.80 -2.53 7.90
N ARG A 58 1.24 -3.65 8.36
CA ARG A 58 -0.19 -3.75 8.69
C ARG A 58 -0.55 -2.68 9.72
N TYR A 59 -1.60 -1.92 9.44
CA TYR A 59 -2.12 -0.95 10.40
C TYR A 59 -2.95 -1.64 11.48
N ILE A 60 -2.50 -1.55 12.72
CA ILE A 60 -3.16 -2.12 13.90
C ILE A 60 -3.73 -0.99 14.76
N TYR A 61 -5.01 -0.71 14.56
CA TYR A 61 -5.74 0.31 15.34
C TYR A 61 -6.30 -0.26 16.65
N PHE A 62 -6.85 -1.48 16.61
CA PHE A 62 -7.48 -2.10 17.78
C PHE A 62 -6.57 -3.15 18.42
N ARG A 63 -6.45 -3.12 19.74
CA ARG A 63 -5.56 -3.99 20.54
C ARG A 63 -5.74 -5.48 20.25
N TYR A 64 -6.97 -5.97 20.15
CA TYR A 64 -7.28 -7.40 19.97
C TYR A 64 -6.69 -8.02 18.68
N GLN A 65 -6.22 -7.19 17.74
CA GLN A 65 -5.58 -7.65 16.51
C GLN A 65 -4.11 -8.06 16.73
N MET A 66 -3.54 -7.80 17.91
CA MET A 66 -2.26 -8.35 18.36
C MET A 66 -2.51 -9.66 19.11
N THR A 67 -2.43 -10.81 18.43
CA THR A 67 -2.60 -12.12 19.09
C THR A 67 -1.26 -12.69 19.55
N ASN A 68 -1.16 -12.87 20.87
CA ASN A 68 -0.34 -13.81 21.66
C ASN A 68 1.20 -13.66 21.72
N ASN A 69 1.66 -13.59 22.99
CA ASN A 69 3.01 -13.87 23.54
C ASN A 69 3.97 -12.71 23.79
N ASN A 70 3.54 -11.46 23.69
CA ASN A 70 4.41 -10.33 23.98
C ASN A 70 4.05 -9.67 25.32
N SER A 71 5.03 -9.01 25.94
CA SER A 71 4.86 -8.28 27.21
C SER A 71 3.69 -7.29 27.13
N GLU A 72 3.11 -6.89 28.29
CA GLU A 72 1.95 -5.98 28.33
C GLU A 72 2.17 -4.70 27.50
N GLU A 73 3.40 -4.17 27.43
CA GLU A 73 3.77 -3.00 26.63
C GLU A 73 3.77 -3.22 25.10
N GLU A 74 4.05 -4.45 24.67
CA GLU A 74 4.01 -4.81 23.26
C GLU A 74 2.60 -5.12 22.77
N SER A 75 1.65 -5.32 23.69
CA SER A 75 0.24 -5.56 23.36
C SER A 75 -0.52 -4.31 22.90
N TYR A 76 -0.03 -3.09 23.17
CA TYR A 76 -0.74 -1.85 22.80
C TYR A 76 -0.72 -1.61 21.29
N SER A 77 -1.89 -1.27 20.73
CA SER A 77 -2.05 -0.83 19.35
C SER A 77 -1.31 0.47 19.05
N TYR A 78 -1.14 0.80 17.76
CA TYR A 78 -0.50 2.05 17.36
C TYR A 78 -1.25 3.28 17.89
N ALA A 79 -2.58 3.23 17.90
CA ALA A 79 -3.43 4.29 18.39
C ALA A 79 -3.26 4.51 19.91
N GLU A 80 -3.19 3.43 20.70
CA GLU A 80 -2.98 3.50 22.15
C GLU A 80 -1.60 4.06 22.50
N LYS A 81 -0.58 3.71 21.72
CA LYS A 81 0.77 4.27 21.83
C LYS A 81 0.86 5.72 21.36
N LYS A 82 -0.18 6.27 20.70
CA LYS A 82 -0.15 7.57 19.99
C LYS A 82 1.04 7.68 19.02
N ARG A 83 1.39 6.56 18.41
CA ARG A 83 2.47 6.41 17.42
C ARG A 83 1.92 5.89 16.10
N ASP A 84 0.63 6.07 15.88
CA ASP A 84 -0.03 5.82 14.62
C ASP A 84 0.41 6.86 13.57
N GLU A 85 -0.46 7.25 12.66
CA GLU A 85 -0.04 8.10 11.55
C GLU A 85 0.39 9.49 12.01
N SER A 86 1.30 10.10 11.24
CA SER A 86 1.67 11.51 11.42
C SER A 86 1.90 12.18 10.08
N ARG A 87 1.65 13.49 10.01
CA ARG A 87 1.76 14.27 8.77
C ARG A 87 3.16 14.24 8.16
N SER A 88 4.20 14.21 9.00
CA SER A 88 5.58 14.26 8.53
C SER A 88 6.19 12.87 8.38
N ASN A 89 5.99 11.96 9.33
CA ASN A 89 6.79 10.73 9.43
C ASN A 89 5.96 9.44 9.60
N GLY A 90 4.63 9.51 9.46
CA GLY A 90 3.74 8.34 9.50
C GLY A 90 3.97 7.39 8.33
N ALA A 91 3.46 6.16 8.43
CA ALA A 91 3.64 5.16 7.38
C ALA A 91 3.06 5.65 6.04
N LEU A 92 1.87 6.24 6.03
CA LEU A 92 1.28 6.82 4.82
C LEU A 92 2.06 8.04 4.30
N SER A 93 2.64 8.86 5.18
CA SER A 93 3.50 9.97 4.77
C SER A 93 4.76 9.47 4.06
N ASN A 94 5.38 8.42 4.58
CA ASN A 94 6.58 7.83 3.98
C ASN A 94 6.26 7.16 2.63
N VAL A 95 5.13 6.45 2.55
CA VAL A 95 4.62 5.92 1.27
C VAL A 95 4.39 7.06 0.27
N LEU A 96 3.75 8.16 0.67
CA LEU A 96 3.52 9.29 -0.22
C LEU A 96 4.83 9.90 -0.75
N LYS A 97 5.82 10.12 0.12
CA LYS A 97 7.14 10.65 -0.28
C LYS A 97 7.82 9.73 -1.29
N LEU A 98 7.78 8.42 -1.07
CA LEU A 98 8.37 7.45 -1.99
C LEU A 98 7.64 7.44 -3.34
N LEU A 99 6.30 7.43 -3.32
CA LEU A 99 5.49 7.49 -4.54
C LEU A 99 5.74 8.78 -5.33
N GLN A 100 5.88 9.92 -4.65
CA GLN A 100 6.23 11.19 -5.29
C GLN A 100 7.63 11.15 -5.91
N LYS A 101 8.64 10.67 -5.18
CA LYS A 101 10.01 10.50 -5.69
C LYS A 101 10.05 9.60 -6.93
N ALA A 102 9.41 8.43 -6.87
CA ALA A 102 9.35 7.48 -7.98
C ALA A 102 8.60 8.06 -9.19
N HIS A 103 7.49 8.77 -8.96
CA HIS A 103 6.73 9.41 -10.02
C HIS A 103 7.53 10.51 -10.73
N THR A 104 8.21 11.37 -9.97
CA THR A 104 9.05 12.44 -10.54
C THR A 104 10.17 11.87 -11.40
N ARG A 105 10.92 10.87 -10.88
CA ARG A 105 12.01 10.20 -11.63
C ARG A 105 11.49 9.53 -12.91
N PHE A 106 10.34 8.87 -12.83
CA PHE A 106 9.70 8.24 -13.98
C PHE A 106 9.28 9.26 -15.05
N GLN A 107 8.81 10.45 -14.67
CA GLN A 107 8.41 11.51 -15.61
C GLN A 107 9.59 12.21 -16.25
N GLN A 108 10.69 12.38 -15.53
CA GLN A 108 11.89 13.07 -16.02
C GLN A 108 12.76 12.18 -16.91
N GLU A 109 12.42 10.90 -17.08
CA GLU A 109 13.24 9.89 -17.75
C GLU A 109 14.67 9.81 -17.17
N GLU A 110 14.86 10.25 -15.92
CA GLU A 110 16.17 10.28 -15.25
C GLU A 110 16.65 8.86 -14.84
N ASP A 111 15.85 7.83 -15.13
CA ASP A 111 16.11 6.42 -14.82
C ASP A 111 15.39 5.47 -15.80
N SER A 112 15.33 4.18 -15.44
CA SER A 112 14.47 3.20 -16.10
C SER A 112 13.02 3.70 -16.16
N ASN A 113 12.42 3.61 -17.36
CA ASN A 113 11.00 3.79 -17.63
C ASN A 113 10.12 2.67 -17.00
N ASP A 114 10.40 2.32 -15.75
CA ASP A 114 9.83 1.22 -14.99
C ASP A 114 9.79 1.53 -13.48
N LEU A 115 8.59 1.83 -12.97
CA LEU A 115 8.36 2.14 -11.56
C LEU A 115 8.78 1.00 -10.63
N ARG A 116 8.83 -0.24 -11.11
CA ARG A 116 9.22 -1.41 -10.29
C ARG A 116 10.65 -1.32 -9.79
N LEU A 117 11.51 -0.58 -10.49
CA LEU A 117 12.88 -0.30 -10.06
C LEU A 117 12.93 0.88 -9.09
N LEU A 118 12.08 1.89 -9.30
CA LEU A 118 12.12 3.15 -8.57
C LEU A 118 11.48 3.10 -7.17
N ILE A 119 10.59 2.15 -6.92
CA ILE A 119 9.96 1.96 -5.60
C ILE A 119 10.80 1.14 -4.60
N ARG A 120 12.00 0.72 -5.02
CA ARG A 120 12.92 -0.08 -4.20
C ARG A 120 14.10 0.72 -3.64
N ASP A 121 14.24 1.99 -4.06
CA ASP A 121 15.33 2.92 -3.72
C ASP A 121 14.99 3.89 -2.58
#